data_AF-A0A840X8Q2-F1
#
_entry.id   AF-A0A840X8Q2-F1
#
_cell.length_a   1.000
_cell.length_b   1.000
_cell.length_c   1.000
_cell.angle_alpha   90.00
_cell.angle_beta   90.00
_cell.angle_gamma   90.00
#
_symmetry.space_group_name_H-M   'P 1'
#
loop_
_entity.id
_entity.type
_entity.pdbx_description
1 polymer ?
#
loop_
_entity_poly.entity_id
_entity_poly.type
_entity_poly.pdbx_seq_one_letter_code
_entity_poly.pdbx_strand_id
1 'polypeptide(L)'
;MAFWKKSSPVDESLPKTDRGSGSFDDYVGVLVPKNAKVTMRLANSDPFQDELAALAGEDPELLTTATPARTLDQERVDAPIEVRIFSGRRVSGPVGFVPRGLESLYDEAVRRLDGRGAKPRIPVAVVQTKHGYRLDLLMGQTK
;
A
#
# COMPACT_ATOMS: atom_id res chain seq x y z
N MET A 1 -8.71 -18.99 26.75
CA MET A 1 -8.27 -17.75 26.09
C MET A 1 -8.86 -17.72 24.69
N ALA A 2 -9.77 -16.79 24.40
CA ALA A 2 -10.39 -16.70 23.09
C ALA A 2 -9.37 -16.13 22.08
N PHE A 3 -8.90 -16.98 21.17
CA PHE A 3 -8.13 -16.55 20.01
C PHE A 3 -9.09 -15.81 19.06
N TRP A 4 -9.25 -14.50 19.25
CA TRP A 4 -9.88 -13.67 18.23
C TRP A 4 -9.01 -13.74 16.97
N LYS A 5 -9.55 -14.41 15.96
CA LYS A 5 -8.96 -14.53 14.63
C LYS A 5 -8.83 -13.12 14.07
N LYS A 6 -7.60 -12.59 14.06
CA LYS A 6 -7.25 -11.29 13.47
C LYS A 6 -7.84 -11.25 12.06
N SER A 7 -8.95 -10.54 11.91
CA SER A 7 -9.71 -10.50 10.67
C SER A 7 -9.14 -9.38 9.83
N SER A 8 -8.01 -9.64 9.17
CA SER A 8 -7.70 -8.85 7.98
C SER A 8 -8.79 -9.19 6.96
N PRO A 9 -9.45 -8.22 6.32
CA PRO A 9 -10.26 -8.51 5.15
C PRO A 9 -9.35 -9.15 4.10
N VAL A 10 -9.66 -10.39 3.72
CA VAL A 10 -8.84 -11.20 2.82
C VAL A 10 -9.62 -11.39 1.53
N ASP A 11 -9.09 -10.90 0.42
CA ASP A 11 -9.70 -11.14 -0.89
C ASP A 11 -9.49 -12.60 -1.30
N GLU A 12 -10.56 -13.40 -1.28
CA GLU A 12 -10.50 -14.83 -1.58
C GLU A 12 -10.28 -15.13 -3.07
N SER A 13 -10.53 -14.16 -3.95
CA SER A 13 -10.34 -14.31 -5.40
C SER A 13 -8.87 -14.39 -5.80
N LEU A 14 -7.97 -13.87 -4.96
CA LEU A 14 -6.53 -13.88 -5.20
C LEU A 14 -5.82 -15.09 -4.56
N PRO A 15 -4.70 -15.55 -5.15
CA PRO A 15 -3.83 -16.55 -4.51
C PRO A 15 -3.41 -16.10 -3.12
N LYS A 16 -3.32 -17.03 -2.15
CA LYS A 16 -2.95 -16.71 -0.76
C LYS A 16 -1.64 -15.91 -0.64
N THR A 17 -0.72 -16.11 -1.56
CA THR A 17 0.59 -15.44 -1.64
C THR A 17 0.54 -14.02 -2.18
N ASP A 18 -0.61 -13.57 -2.68
CA ASP A 18 -0.78 -12.28 -3.37
C ASP A 18 -1.99 -11.46 -2.91
N ARG A 19 -2.56 -11.79 -1.75
CA ARG A 19 -3.70 -11.06 -1.19
C ARG A 19 -3.33 -9.72 -0.54
N GLY A 20 -2.03 -9.41 -0.53
CA GLY A 20 -1.47 -8.32 0.28
C GLY A 20 -1.62 -8.58 1.77
N SER A 21 -1.21 -7.60 2.58
CA SER A 21 -1.29 -7.71 4.03
C SER A 21 -1.30 -6.36 4.73
N GLY A 22 -2.08 -6.26 5.79
CA GLY A 22 -2.09 -5.14 6.72
C GLY A 22 -3.11 -5.39 7.82
N SER A 23 -3.08 -4.54 8.85
CA SER A 23 -3.99 -4.66 10.00
C SER A 23 -4.42 -3.29 10.50
N PHE A 24 -5.71 -3.12 10.80
CA PHE A 24 -6.20 -1.94 11.51
C PHE A 24 -5.65 -1.84 12.93
N ASP A 25 -5.30 -2.97 13.54
CA ASP A 25 -4.70 -3.00 14.88
C ASP A 25 -3.33 -2.30 14.91
N ASP A 26 -2.69 -2.04 13.78
CA ASP A 26 -1.42 -1.31 13.72
C ASP A 26 -1.61 0.22 13.75
N TYR A 27 -2.85 0.69 13.85
CA TYR A 27 -3.22 2.10 13.81
C TYR A 27 -4.00 2.54 15.06
N VAL A 28 -4.00 3.84 15.35
CA VAL A 28 -4.71 4.46 16.49
C VAL A 28 -5.43 5.73 16.05
N GLY A 29 -6.50 6.09 16.79
CA GLY A 29 -7.26 7.31 16.54
C GLY A 29 -7.79 7.37 15.11
N VAL A 30 -7.47 8.46 14.40
CA VAL A 30 -7.82 8.69 12.99
C VAL A 30 -6.83 7.95 12.06
N LEU A 31 -6.75 6.64 12.23
CA LEU A 31 -5.93 5.73 11.43
C LEU A 31 -4.45 6.14 11.33
N VAL A 32 -3.90 6.64 12.44
CA VAL A 32 -2.48 7.02 12.53
C VAL A 32 -1.64 5.78 12.85
N PRO A 33 -0.57 5.48 12.10
CA PRO A 33 0.30 4.34 12.40
C PRO A 33 0.86 4.39 13.82
N LYS A 34 0.82 3.27 14.55
CA LYS A 34 1.33 3.17 15.92
C LYS A 34 2.83 3.46 16.00
N ASN A 35 3.59 2.99 15.01
CA ASN A 35 5.05 3.12 14.97
C ASN A 35 5.58 3.23 13.52
N ALA A 36 6.88 3.53 13.38
CA ALA A 36 7.54 3.70 12.08
C ALA A 36 7.68 2.39 11.27
N LYS A 37 7.48 1.22 11.90
CA LYS A 37 7.63 -0.09 11.27
C LYS A 37 6.32 -0.62 10.67
N VAL A 38 5.21 0.12 10.81
CA VAL A 38 3.94 -0.28 10.22
C VAL A 38 4.07 -0.24 8.70
N THR A 39 3.79 -1.37 8.06
CA THR A 39 3.84 -1.52 6.61
C THR A 39 2.55 -2.12 6.10
N MET A 40 2.19 -1.82 4.85
CA MET A 40 1.09 -2.46 4.15
C MET A 40 1.60 -3.05 2.84
N ARG A 41 1.42 -4.36 2.65
CA ARG A 41 1.77 -5.05 1.42
C ARG A 41 0.63 -4.95 0.42
N LEU A 42 0.93 -4.60 -0.82
CA LEU A 42 -0.04 -4.58 -1.90
C LEU A 42 -0.56 -5.99 -2.24
N ALA A 43 -1.79 -6.03 -2.70
CA ALA A 43 -2.44 -7.20 -3.27
C ALA A 43 -2.29 -7.22 -4.80
N ASN A 44 -2.49 -8.39 -5.40
CA ASN A 44 -2.49 -8.59 -6.84
C ASN A 44 -1.23 -8.02 -7.53
N SER A 45 -0.06 -8.29 -6.96
CA SER A 45 1.26 -7.88 -7.47
C SER A 45 1.87 -8.91 -8.44
N ASP A 46 1.34 -10.14 -8.50
CA ASP A 46 1.78 -11.21 -9.41
C ASP A 46 1.71 -10.85 -10.90
N PRO A 47 0.70 -10.14 -11.43
CA PRO A 47 0.70 -9.76 -12.85
C PRO A 47 1.70 -8.64 -13.20
N PHE A 48 2.32 -7.99 -12.20
CA PHE A 48 3.17 -6.81 -12.39
C PHE A 48 4.65 -7.05 -12.03
N GLN A 49 5.11 -8.30 -12.11
CA GLN A 49 6.48 -8.67 -11.71
C GLN A 49 7.57 -7.96 -12.51
N ASP A 50 7.34 -7.71 -13.79
CA ASP A 50 8.33 -7.01 -14.65
C ASP A 50 8.52 -5.56 -14.20
N GLU A 51 7.43 -4.85 -13.88
CA GLU A 51 7.47 -3.48 -13.35
C GLU A 51 8.12 -3.46 -11.96
N LEU A 52 7.78 -4.42 -11.10
CA LEU A 52 8.38 -4.53 -9.76
C LEU A 52 9.87 -4.86 -9.83
N ALA A 53 10.31 -5.70 -10.76
CA ALA A 53 11.71 -6.00 -11.00
C ALA A 53 12.47 -4.77 -11.51
N ALA A 54 11.86 -3.97 -12.39
CA ALA A 54 12.44 -2.71 -12.83
C ALA A 54 12.62 -1.73 -11.66
N LEU A 55 11.61 -1.61 -10.79
CA LEU A 55 11.67 -0.76 -9.59
C LEU A 55 12.65 -1.27 -8.53
N ALA A 56 12.86 -2.60 -8.43
CA ALA A 56 13.85 -3.18 -7.53
C ALA A 56 15.30 -2.78 -7.88
N GLY A 57 15.55 -2.40 -9.14
CA GLY A 57 16.85 -1.89 -9.60
C GLY A 57 17.02 -0.37 -9.40
N GLU A 58 15.99 0.33 -8.94
CA GLU A 58 16.05 1.78 -8.68
C GLU A 58 16.38 2.07 -7.20
N ASP A 59 16.72 3.32 -6.89
CA ASP A 59 17.05 3.73 -5.52
C ASP A 59 15.79 3.70 -4.64
N PRO A 60 15.75 2.86 -3.59
CA PRO A 60 14.58 2.71 -2.73
C PRO A 60 14.19 4.02 -2.02
N GLU A 61 15.13 4.94 -1.78
CA GLU A 61 14.81 6.22 -1.11
C GLU A 61 14.01 7.17 -2.01
N LEU A 62 14.06 6.96 -3.34
CA LEU A 62 13.33 7.76 -4.31
C LEU A 62 11.94 7.19 -4.65
N LEU A 63 11.66 5.96 -4.21
CA LEU A 63 10.41 5.28 -4.51
C LEU A 63 9.28 5.76 -3.61
N THR A 64 8.27 6.35 -4.23
CA THR A 64 7.07 6.85 -3.53
C THR A 64 5.81 6.54 -4.32
N THR A 65 4.64 6.50 -3.68
CA THR A 65 3.39 6.31 -4.41
C THR A 65 3.10 7.50 -5.33
N ALA A 66 2.61 7.22 -6.54
CA ALA A 66 2.13 8.21 -7.48
C ALA A 66 0.59 8.31 -7.50
N THR A 67 -0.10 7.37 -6.85
CA THR A 67 -1.57 7.33 -6.78
C THR A 67 -2.07 8.31 -5.71
N PRO A 68 -3.04 9.18 -6.02
CA PRO A 68 -3.68 10.06 -5.04
C PRO A 68 -4.71 9.31 -4.18
N ALA A 69 -5.16 9.94 -3.09
CA ALA A 69 -6.30 9.44 -2.31
C ALA A 69 -7.57 9.40 -3.17
N ARG A 70 -8.48 8.46 -2.86
CA ARG A 70 -9.79 8.42 -3.51
C ARG A 70 -10.61 9.67 -3.20
N THR A 71 -11.39 10.05 -4.21
CA THR A 71 -12.47 11.03 -4.10
C THR A 71 -13.73 10.37 -3.51
N LEU A 72 -14.65 11.17 -2.97
CA LEU A 72 -15.91 10.66 -2.39
C LEU A 72 -16.75 9.83 -3.38
N ASP A 73 -16.69 10.16 -4.68
CA ASP A 73 -17.41 9.39 -5.70
C ASP A 73 -16.77 8.02 -5.97
N GLN A 74 -15.43 7.93 -5.88
CA GLN A 74 -14.71 6.66 -5.98
C GLN A 74 -14.95 5.77 -4.75
N GLU A 75 -15.07 6.37 -3.56
CA GLU A 75 -15.45 5.65 -2.34
C GLU A 75 -16.87 5.07 -2.46
N ARG A 76 -17.82 5.83 -3.03
CA ARG A 76 -19.22 5.39 -3.20
C ARG A 76 -19.38 4.16 -4.09
N VAL A 77 -18.53 4.00 -5.09
CA VAL A 77 -18.58 2.87 -6.03
C VAL A 77 -17.65 1.73 -5.63
N ASP A 78 -17.03 1.81 -4.45
CA ASP A 78 -16.07 0.82 -3.95
C ASP A 78 -14.97 0.50 -4.99
N ALA A 79 -14.45 1.56 -5.63
CA ALA A 79 -13.42 1.43 -6.64
C ALA A 79 -12.11 0.93 -5.99
N PRO A 80 -11.48 -0.11 -6.55
CA PRO A 80 -10.19 -0.59 -6.07
C PRO A 80 -9.11 0.48 -6.32
N ILE A 81 -8.17 0.62 -5.39
CA ILE A 81 -7.06 1.56 -5.52
C ILE A 81 -5.90 0.87 -6.23
N GLU A 82 -5.70 1.21 -7.50
CA GLU A 82 -4.52 0.83 -8.27
C GLU A 82 -3.31 1.68 -7.85
N VAL A 83 -2.25 1.03 -7.39
CA VAL A 83 -1.04 1.72 -6.95
C VAL A 83 -0.02 1.77 -8.09
N ARG A 84 0.52 2.97 -8.30
CA ARG A 84 1.66 3.25 -9.19
C ARG A 84 2.78 3.89 -8.40
N ILE A 85 4.02 3.70 -8.84
CA ILE A 85 5.22 4.18 -8.15
C ILE A 85 5.87 5.29 -8.94
N PHE A 86 6.26 6.35 -8.25
CA PHE A 86 7.15 7.38 -8.75
C PHE A 86 8.57 7.08 -8.30
N SER A 87 9.50 7.03 -9.24
CA SER A 87 10.90 6.66 -9.00
C SER A 87 11.88 7.82 -9.26
N GLY A 88 11.44 9.05 -8.96
CA GLY A 88 12.23 10.27 -9.18
C GLY A 88 12.24 10.77 -10.63
N ARG A 89 12.28 9.86 -11.62
CA ARG A 89 12.41 10.19 -13.05
C ARG A 89 11.18 9.85 -13.88
N ARG A 90 10.34 8.92 -13.42
CA ARG A 90 9.13 8.46 -14.11
C ARG A 90 8.06 7.98 -13.13
N VAL A 91 6.86 7.81 -13.65
CA VAL A 91 5.78 7.06 -12.99
C VAL A 91 5.72 5.69 -13.66
N SER A 92 5.74 4.62 -12.86
CA SER A 92 5.64 3.24 -13.31
C SER A 92 4.23 2.92 -13.85
N GLY A 93 4.11 1.75 -14.48
CA GLY A 93 2.80 1.12 -14.64
C GLY A 93 2.16 0.76 -13.28
N PRO A 94 0.96 0.15 -13.30
CA PRO A 94 0.36 -0.47 -12.13
C PRO A 94 1.32 -1.51 -11.53
N VAL A 95 1.48 -1.51 -10.21
CA VAL A 95 2.35 -2.48 -9.49
C VAL A 95 1.57 -3.38 -8.53
N GLY A 96 0.28 -3.12 -8.37
CA GLY A 96 -0.60 -3.84 -7.48
C GLY A 96 -1.74 -2.96 -7.01
N PHE A 97 -2.52 -3.49 -6.07
CA PHE A 97 -3.70 -2.83 -5.52
C PHE A 97 -3.60 -2.74 -4.01
N VAL A 98 -4.24 -1.74 -3.42
CA VAL A 98 -4.44 -1.72 -1.97
C VAL A 98 -5.33 -2.92 -1.59
N PRO A 99 -4.97 -3.72 -0.57
CA PRO A 99 -5.77 -4.87 -0.17
C PRO A 99 -7.20 -4.46 0.17
N ARG A 100 -8.17 -5.27 -0.26
CA ARG A 100 -9.59 -4.98 -0.05
C ARG A 100 -9.89 -4.84 1.43
N GLY A 101 -10.66 -3.82 1.78
CA GLY A 101 -11.01 -3.44 3.16
C GLY A 101 -9.92 -2.66 3.91
N LEU A 102 -8.74 -2.41 3.32
CA LEU A 102 -7.68 -1.57 3.90
C LEU A 102 -7.54 -0.21 3.18
N GLU A 103 -8.42 0.10 2.23
CA GLU A 103 -8.36 1.31 1.41
C GLU A 103 -8.43 2.58 2.24
N SER A 104 -9.24 2.61 3.31
CA SER A 104 -9.33 3.76 4.22
C SER A 104 -8.00 4.11 4.90
N LEU A 105 -7.13 3.11 5.16
CA LEU A 105 -5.80 3.36 5.73
C LEU A 105 -4.89 4.07 4.72
N TYR A 106 -5.00 3.70 3.44
CA TYR A 106 -4.27 4.34 2.36
C TYR A 106 -4.74 5.78 2.15
N ASP A 107 -6.06 5.98 2.02
CA ASP A 107 -6.68 7.28 1.79
C ASP A 107 -6.30 8.26 2.92
N GLU A 108 -6.41 7.84 4.18
CA GLU A 108 -6.02 8.68 5.33
C GLU A 108 -4.52 8.95 5.42
N ALA A 109 -3.67 7.99 5.02
CA ALA A 109 -2.23 8.23 4.98
C ALA A 109 -1.87 9.31 3.94
N VAL A 110 -2.46 9.26 2.75
CA VAL A 110 -2.24 10.29 1.71
C VAL A 110 -2.80 11.64 2.14
N ARG A 111 -4.03 11.69 2.68
CA ARG A 111 -4.66 12.93 3.18
C ARG A 111 -3.85 13.56 4.32
N ARG A 112 -3.28 12.75 5.21
CA ARG A 112 -2.41 13.23 6.29
C ARG A 112 -1.13 13.87 5.77
N LEU A 113 -0.50 13.25 4.77
CA LEU A 113 0.68 13.79 4.11
C LEU A 113 0.36 15.14 3.44
N ASP A 114 -0.79 15.24 2.80
CA ASP A 114 -1.27 16.47 2.17
C ASP A 114 -1.55 17.57 3.20
N GLY A 115 -2.31 17.26 4.26
CA GLY A 115 -2.69 18.20 5.31
C GLY A 115 -1.52 18.77 6.12
N ARG A 116 -0.38 18.06 6.18
CA ARG A 116 0.86 18.57 6.81
C ARG A 116 1.78 19.35 5.87
N GLY A 117 1.36 19.59 4.62
CA GLY A 117 2.14 20.26 3.59
C GLY A 117 3.31 19.43 3.04
N ALA A 118 3.34 18.12 3.31
CA ALA A 118 4.28 17.21 2.69
C ALA A 118 3.77 16.78 1.31
N LYS A 119 4.64 16.16 0.51
CA LYS A 119 4.18 15.54 -0.74
C LYS A 119 3.19 14.41 -0.38
N PRO A 120 1.99 14.35 -0.99
CA PRO A 120 0.98 13.33 -0.71
C PRO A 120 1.34 11.99 -1.35
N ARG A 121 2.53 11.48 -1.03
CA ARG A 121 3.14 10.28 -1.61
C ARG A 121 3.75 9.44 -0.51
N ILE A 122 3.29 8.21 -0.37
CA ILE A 122 3.72 7.28 0.66
C ILE A 122 5.05 6.64 0.22
N PRO A 123 6.11 6.63 1.04
CA PRO A 123 7.33 5.89 0.72
C PRO A 123 7.07 4.40 0.58
N VAL A 124 7.78 3.73 -0.32
CA VAL A 124 7.57 2.31 -0.61
C VAL A 124 8.88 1.54 -0.58
N ALA A 125 8.81 0.24 -0.30
CA ALA A 125 9.92 -0.69 -0.41
C ALA A 125 9.53 -1.86 -1.30
N VAL A 126 10.37 -2.18 -2.29
CA VAL A 126 10.24 -3.40 -3.07
C VAL A 126 10.89 -4.54 -2.29
N VAL A 127 10.15 -5.61 -2.05
CA VAL A 127 10.59 -6.77 -1.26
C VAL A 127 10.61 -8.01 -2.13
N GLN A 128 11.75 -8.68 -2.19
CA GLN A 128 11.87 -9.96 -2.88
C GLN A 128 11.41 -11.09 -1.96
N THR A 129 10.51 -11.93 -2.46
CA THR A 129 10.01 -13.12 -1.77
C THR A 129 10.32 -14.37 -2.59
N LYS A 130 10.11 -15.56 -2.01
CA LYS A 130 10.22 -16.85 -2.72
C LYS A 130 9.25 -16.97 -3.90
N HIS A 131 8.20 -16.13 -3.95
CA HIS A 131 7.15 -16.15 -4.96
C HIS A 131 7.22 -14.95 -5.91
N GLY A 132 8.32 -14.19 -5.89
CA GLY A 132 8.51 -13.00 -6.72
C GLY A 132 8.63 -11.72 -5.90
N TYR A 133 8.63 -10.60 -6.58
CA TYR A 133 8.65 -9.26 -6.00
C TYR A 133 7.28 -8.88 -5.45
N ARG A 134 7.32 -8.16 -4.33
CA ARG A 134 6.17 -7.56 -3.66
C ARG A 134 6.49 -6.11 -3.36
N LEU A 135 5.47 -5.32 -3.08
CA LEU A 135 5.62 -3.93 -2.72
C LEU A 135 4.98 -3.66 -1.37
N ASP A 136 5.79 -3.14 -0.46
CA ASP A 136 5.39 -2.76 0.88
C ASP A 136 5.34 -1.22 0.97
N LEU A 137 4.16 -0.69 1.23
CA LEU A 137 3.94 0.71 1.58
C LEU A 137 4.45 0.93 3.01
N LEU A 138 5.37 1.89 3.19
CA LEU A 138 5.97 2.21 4.47
C LEU A 138 5.06 3.17 5.27
N MET A 139 3.86 2.68 5.61
CA MET A 139 2.79 3.44 6.25
C MET A 139 3.26 4.16 7.52
N GLY A 140 4.14 3.54 8.30
CA GLY A 140 4.73 4.13 9.51
C GLY A 140 5.53 5.41 9.29
N GLN A 141 6.02 5.65 8.08
CA GLN A 141 6.72 6.89 7.71
C GLN A 141 5.78 8.05 7.38
N THR A 142 4.46 7.78 7.36
CA THR A 142 3.42 8.81 7.17
C THR A 142 2.91 9.40 8.48
N LYS A 143 3.39 8.90 9.63
CA LYS A 143 3.06 9.44 10.95
C LYS A 143 3.48 10.90 11.07
#